data_AF-A0A382ER73-F1
#
_entry.id   AF-A0A382ER73-F1
#
_cell.length_a   1.000
_cell.length_b   1.000
_cell.length_c   1.000
_cell.angle_alpha   90.00
_cell.angle_beta   90.00
_cell.angle_gamma   90.00
#
_symmetry.space_group_name_H-M   'P 1'
#
loop_
_entity.id
_entity.type
_entity.pdbx_description
1 polymer ?
#
loop_
_entity_poly.entity_id
_entity_poly.type
_entity_poly.pdbx_seq_one_letter_code
_entity_poly.pdbx_strand_id
1 'polypeptide(L)'
;MGKSIKTIDDAVIRFAGDSGDGMQLTGGRFSQTTAIFGNDLSTLPDFPAEIRAPAGSLAGVSAFQIHFSSKDIHTPGDKPDVLVAMNPAALKVHQNELVSGGTIIVNTNAF
;
A
#
# COMPACT_ATOMS: atom_id res chain seq x y z
N MET A 1 -5.14 28.22 -4.77
CA MET A 1 -5.74 27.52 -3.62
C MET A 1 -4.63 26.81 -2.89
N GLY A 2 -4.40 27.11 -1.60
CA GLY A 2 -3.36 26.44 -0.80
C GLY A 2 -3.74 24.99 -0.53
N LYS A 3 -2.75 24.09 -0.55
CA LYS A 3 -2.96 22.68 -0.19
C LYS A 3 -3.38 22.59 1.27
N SER A 4 -4.54 22.00 1.56
CA SER A 4 -4.97 21.72 2.93
C SER A 4 -4.03 20.69 3.56
N ILE A 5 -3.45 21.02 4.71
CA ILE A 5 -2.61 20.10 5.49
C ILE A 5 -3.48 19.58 6.64
N LYS A 6 -3.59 18.26 6.72
CA LYS A 6 -4.26 17.57 7.82
C LYS A 6 -3.21 16.82 8.63
N THR A 7 -3.21 17.05 9.94
CA THR A 7 -2.48 16.21 10.89
C THR A 7 -3.32 14.98 11.21
N ILE A 8 -2.71 13.80 11.13
CA ILE A 8 -3.32 12.50 11.44
C ILE A 8 -2.43 11.76 12.44
N ASP A 9 -3.05 10.94 13.28
CA ASP A 9 -2.33 10.18 14.31
C ASP A 9 -1.73 8.87 13.77
N ASP A 10 -2.40 8.28 12.78
CA ASP A 10 -2.07 7.01 12.12
C ASP A 10 -2.46 7.05 10.64
N ALA A 11 -1.91 6.10 9.88
CA ALA A 11 -2.31 5.84 8.50
C ALA A 11 -2.02 4.40 8.07
N VAL A 12 -2.89 3.85 7.23
CA VAL A 12 -2.72 2.57 6.55
C VAL A 12 -2.43 2.81 5.07
N ILE A 13 -1.26 2.38 4.60
CA ILE A 13 -0.84 2.49 3.20
C ILE A 13 -0.68 1.09 2.61
N ARG A 14 -1.26 0.88 1.43
CA ARG A 14 -1.05 -0.33 0.64
C ARG A 14 -0.34 -0.03 -0.67
N PHE A 15 0.81 -0.65 -0.88
CA PHE A 15 1.52 -0.69 -2.16
C PHE A 15 1.09 -1.94 -2.91
N ALA A 16 0.61 -1.80 -4.14
CA ALA A 16 0.11 -2.93 -4.94
C ALA A 16 0.61 -2.84 -6.40
N GLY A 17 0.96 -3.99 -6.97
CA GLY A 17 1.50 -4.13 -8.32
C GLY A 17 1.63 -5.61 -8.70
N ASP A 18 2.24 -5.92 -9.83
CA ASP A 18 2.53 -7.30 -10.18
C ASP A 18 3.67 -7.84 -9.30
N SER A 19 3.70 -9.15 -9.12
CA SER A 19 4.86 -9.82 -8.52
C SER A 19 6.11 -9.50 -9.32
N GLY A 20 7.04 -8.76 -8.71
CA GLY A 20 8.26 -8.26 -9.36
C GLY A 20 8.33 -6.74 -9.52
N ASP A 21 7.20 -6.02 -9.41
CA ASP A 21 7.16 -4.54 -9.50
C ASP A 21 7.76 -3.84 -8.27
N GLY A 22 8.11 -4.60 -7.23
CA GLY A 22 8.87 -4.10 -6.08
C GLY A 22 8.04 -3.60 -4.89
N MET A 23 6.76 -4.00 -4.75
CA MET A 23 5.92 -3.60 -3.61
C MET A 23 6.56 -3.91 -2.26
N GLN A 24 7.18 -5.10 -2.15
CA GLN A 24 7.85 -5.57 -0.95
C GLN A 24 9.10 -4.73 -0.62
N LEU A 25 9.86 -4.34 -1.64
CA LEU A 25 11.04 -3.49 -1.47
C LEU A 25 10.63 -2.09 -1.04
N THR A 26 9.67 -1.49 -1.75
CA THR A 26 9.13 -0.16 -1.43
C THR A 26 8.53 -0.14 -0.02
N GLY A 27 7.69 -1.11 0.29
CA GLY A 27 7.09 -1.30 1.61
C GLY A 27 8.12 -1.46 2.71
N GLY A 28 9.11 -2.35 2.52
CA GLY A 28 10.19 -2.55 3.48
C GLY A 28 11.05 -1.31 3.71
N ARG A 29 11.34 -0.52 2.67
CA ARG A 29 12.03 0.78 2.82
C ARG A 29 11.18 1.78 3.59
N PHE A 30 9.89 1.86 3.29
CA PHE A 30 8.97 2.73 4.02
C PHE A 30 8.88 2.33 5.50
N SER A 31 8.76 1.04 5.82
CA SER A 31 8.77 0.53 7.19
C SER A 31 10.08 0.87 7.91
N GLN A 32 11.22 0.68 7.25
CA GLN A 32 12.53 1.01 7.83
C GLN A 32 12.61 2.50 8.17
N THR A 33 12.22 3.39 7.26
CA THR A 33 12.19 4.82 7.51
C THR A 33 11.23 5.17 8.66
N THR A 34 10.02 4.60 8.64
CA THR A 34 9.01 4.82 9.68
C THR A 34 9.54 4.48 11.09
N ALA A 35 10.24 3.35 11.22
CA ALA A 35 10.87 2.94 12.47
C ALA A 35 12.01 3.88 12.90
N ILE A 36 12.84 4.36 11.96
CA ILE A 36 13.91 5.33 12.25
C ILE A 36 13.34 6.64 12.81
N PHE A 37 12.17 7.06 12.33
CA PHE A 37 11.46 8.24 12.84
C PHE A 37 10.72 8.00 14.16
N GLY A 38 10.77 6.78 14.72
CA GLY A 38 10.22 6.45 16.04
C GLY A 38 8.70 6.23 16.06
N ASN A 39 8.05 6.05 14.91
CA ASN A 39 6.64 5.67 14.86
C ASN A 39 6.51 4.17 15.13
N ASP A 40 5.43 3.78 15.83
CA ASP A 40 5.06 2.38 15.87
C ASP A 40 4.48 1.96 14.52
N LEU A 41 4.62 0.68 14.18
CA LEU A 41 4.17 0.16 12.90
C LEU A 41 3.84 -1.33 12.95
N SER A 42 2.91 -1.73 12.08
CA SER A 42 2.59 -3.11 11.77
C SER A 42 2.49 -3.30 10.27
N THR A 43 2.96 -4.43 9.75
CA THR A 43 3.01 -4.70 8.32
C THR A 43 2.31 -6.00 7.97
N LEU A 44 1.83 -6.08 6.72
CA LEU A 44 1.23 -7.27 6.15
C LEU A 44 1.68 -7.39 4.70
N PRO A 45 2.66 -8.27 4.39
CA PRO A 45 2.97 -8.62 3.02
C PRO A 45 1.91 -9.58 2.48
N ASP A 46 1.51 -9.36 1.22
CA ASP A 46 0.53 -10.18 0.50
C ASP A 46 1.12 -10.63 -0.84
N PHE A 47 1.17 -11.95 -1.04
CA PHE A 47 1.81 -12.58 -2.19
C PHE A 47 0.77 -13.38 -2.97
N PRO A 48 0.75 -13.27 -4.31
CA PRO A 48 -0.14 -14.08 -5.13
C PRO A 48 0.23 -15.55 -5.00
N ALA A 49 -0.78 -16.42 -5.09
CA ALA A 49 -0.58 -17.87 -5.10
C ALA A 49 0.14 -18.36 -6.36
N GLU A 50 0.05 -17.60 -7.46
CA GLU A 50 0.63 -17.98 -8.73
C GLU A 50 2.08 -17.48 -8.86
N ILE A 51 3.02 -18.42 -8.88
CA ILE A 51 4.47 -18.15 -8.89
C ILE A 51 4.91 -17.41 -10.18
N ARG A 52 4.18 -17.60 -11.30
CA ARG A 52 4.46 -16.99 -12.60
C ARG A 52 3.19 -16.57 -13.32
N ALA A 53 2.39 -15.75 -12.67
CA ALA A 53 1.24 -15.15 -13.33
C ALA A 53 1.68 -14.30 -14.53
N PRO A 54 0.93 -14.26 -15.63
CA PRO A 54 1.18 -13.32 -16.72
C PRO A 54 1.16 -11.88 -16.21
N ALA A 55 2.05 -11.03 -16.74
CA ALA A 55 2.08 -9.60 -16.40
C ALA A 55 0.72 -8.94 -16.70
N GLY A 56 0.26 -8.08 -15.79
CA GLY A 56 -1.03 -7.40 -15.82
C GLY A 56 -2.24 -8.29 -15.49
N SER A 57 -2.02 -9.55 -15.10
CA SER A 57 -3.11 -10.42 -14.66
C SER A 57 -3.49 -10.16 -13.20
N LEU A 58 -4.77 -10.31 -12.88
CA LEU A 58 -5.26 -10.13 -11.49
C LEU A 58 -4.69 -11.19 -10.54
N ALA A 59 -4.40 -12.39 -11.03
CA ALA A 59 -3.83 -13.48 -10.25
C ALA A 59 -2.36 -13.23 -9.86
N GLY A 60 -1.68 -12.30 -10.57
CA GLY A 60 -0.29 -11.92 -10.32
C GLY A 60 -0.09 -10.73 -9.40
N VAL A 61 -1.18 -10.14 -8.91
CA VAL A 61 -1.12 -8.95 -8.05
C VAL A 61 -0.54 -9.34 -6.68
N SER A 62 0.49 -8.61 -6.26
CA SER A 62 1.08 -8.64 -4.92
C SER A 62 0.87 -7.30 -4.24
N ALA A 63 0.82 -7.31 -2.91
CA ALA A 63 0.74 -6.10 -2.13
C ALA A 63 1.65 -6.12 -0.90
N PHE A 64 1.92 -4.93 -0.38
CA PHE A 64 2.49 -4.73 0.94
C PHE A 64 1.70 -3.64 1.65
N GLN A 65 1.15 -3.97 2.81
CA GLN A 65 0.47 -3.02 3.66
C GLN A 65 1.33 -2.64 4.86
N ILE A 66 1.32 -1.36 5.20
CA ILE A 66 1.87 -0.83 6.44
C ILE A 66 0.81 0.03 7.13
N HIS A 67 0.62 -0.20 8.41
CA HIS A 67 -0.05 0.69 9.33
C HIS A 67 1.00 1.29 10.25
N PHE A 68 1.06 2.61 10.37
CA PHE A 68 2.01 3.30 11.24
C PHE A 68 1.34 4.44 11.98
N SER A 69 1.82 4.73 13.19
CA SER A 69 1.19 5.68 14.09
C SER A 69 2.20 6.30 15.06
N SER A 70 1.83 7.47 15.58
CA SER A 70 2.44 8.10 16.76
C SER A 70 2.09 7.41 18.08
N LYS A 71 1.21 6.40 18.04
CA LYS A 71 0.71 5.60 19.19
C LYS A 71 0.96 4.12 18.92
N ASP A 72 0.78 3.31 19.97
CA ASP A 72 0.93 1.86 19.86
C ASP A 72 -0.10 1.24 18.89
N ILE A 73 0.38 0.36 18.01
CA ILE A 73 -0.38 -0.39 17.01
C ILE A 73 -0.33 -1.89 17.34
N HIS A 74 -1.45 -2.57 17.13
CA HIS A 74 -1.53 -4.04 17.30
C HIS A 74 -2.00 -4.79 16.04
N THR A 75 -2.38 -4.07 14.98
CA THR A 75 -2.85 -4.67 13.73
C THR A 75 -2.30 -3.93 12.52
N PRO A 76 -2.14 -4.60 11.36
CA PRO A 76 -1.73 -3.94 10.13
C PRO A 76 -2.82 -3.06 9.49
N GLY A 77 -3.98 -2.88 10.14
CA GLY A 77 -5.14 -2.17 9.63
C GLY A 77 -6.04 -3.01 8.70
N ASP A 78 -7.35 -2.74 8.72
CA ASP A 78 -8.31 -3.52 7.91
C ASP A 78 -8.40 -3.00 6.46
N LYS A 79 -8.49 -1.67 6.31
CA LYS A 79 -8.65 -0.99 5.02
C LYS A 79 -7.58 0.08 4.85
N PRO A 80 -6.96 0.21 3.66
CA PRO A 80 -6.01 1.27 3.42
C PRO A 80 -6.69 2.65 3.34
N ASP A 81 -6.03 3.65 3.93
CA ASP A 81 -6.30 5.07 3.69
C ASP A 81 -5.72 5.53 2.34
N VAL A 82 -4.60 4.92 1.96
CA VAL A 82 -3.91 5.20 0.70
C VAL A 82 -3.60 3.91 -0.04
N LEU A 83 -4.03 3.84 -1.31
CA LEU A 83 -3.63 2.79 -2.25
C LEU A 83 -2.62 3.37 -3.24
N VAL A 84 -1.41 2.82 -3.25
CA VAL A 84 -0.40 3.08 -4.28
C VAL A 84 -0.45 1.93 -5.29
N ALA A 85 -1.15 2.14 -6.40
CA ALA A 85 -1.33 1.15 -7.46
C ALA A 85 -0.33 1.38 -8.61
N MET A 86 0.61 0.45 -8.79
CA MET A 86 1.68 0.59 -9.79
C MET A 86 1.23 0.18 -11.20
N ASN A 87 0.09 -0.49 -11.33
CA ASN A 87 -0.49 -0.91 -12.60
C ASN A 87 -2.03 -1.04 -12.51
N PRO A 88 -2.74 -1.22 -13.64
CA PRO A 88 -4.20 -1.32 -13.67
C PRO A 88 -4.76 -2.56 -12.96
N ALA A 89 -4.01 -3.68 -12.95
CA ALA A 89 -4.43 -4.90 -12.30
C ALA A 89 -4.54 -4.69 -10.77
N ALA A 90 -3.51 -4.11 -10.18
CA ALA A 90 -3.46 -3.75 -8.76
C ALA A 90 -4.58 -2.77 -8.37
N LEU A 91 -4.84 -1.76 -9.22
CA LEU A 91 -5.96 -0.85 -9.00
C LEU A 91 -7.30 -1.61 -8.99
N LYS A 92 -7.52 -2.47 -9.98
CA LYS A 92 -8.76 -3.24 -10.12
C LYS A 92 -8.97 -4.20 -8.94
N VAL A 93 -7.92 -4.81 -8.41
CA VAL A 93 -8.01 -5.71 -7.24
C VAL A 93 -8.38 -4.95 -5.97
N HIS A 94 -7.71 -3.83 -5.67
CA HIS A 94 -7.78 -3.24 -4.32
C HIS A 94 -8.61 -1.96 -4.19
N GLN A 95 -9.05 -1.31 -5.28
CA GLN A 95 -9.76 -0.02 -5.16
C GLN A 95 -11.01 -0.06 -4.29
N ASN A 96 -11.70 -1.20 -4.22
CA ASN A 96 -12.92 -1.37 -3.42
C ASN A 96 -12.64 -1.59 -1.93
N GLU A 97 -11.39 -1.84 -1.56
CA GLU A 97 -10.96 -2.06 -0.18
C GLU A 97 -10.52 -0.76 0.49
N LEU A 98 -10.29 0.30 -0.30
CA LEU A 98 -9.96 1.64 0.18
C LEU A 98 -11.09 2.20 1.05
N VAL A 99 -10.73 2.94 2.10
CA VAL A 99 -11.71 3.71 2.88
C VAL A 99 -12.41 4.76 2.01
N SER A 100 -13.63 5.13 2.38
CA SER A 100 -14.37 6.19 1.70
C SER A 100 -13.62 7.52 1.81
N GLY A 101 -13.41 8.20 0.70
CA GLY A 101 -12.60 9.43 0.64
C GLY A 101 -11.08 9.20 0.76
N GLY A 102 -10.63 7.94 0.72
CA GLY A 102 -9.22 7.59 0.69
C GLY A 102 -8.50 8.08 -0.57
N THR A 103 -7.17 7.99 -0.57
CA THR A 103 -6.32 8.48 -1.66
C THR A 103 -5.83 7.33 -2.53
N ILE A 104 -5.90 7.49 -3.85
CA ILE A 104 -5.27 6.57 -4.80
C ILE A 104 -4.14 7.31 -5.50
N ILE A 105 -2.95 6.69 -5.50
CA ILE A 105 -1.79 7.12 -6.27
C ILE A 105 -1.56 6.06 -7.35
N VAL A 106 -1.61 6.47 -8.61
CA VAL A 106 -1.45 5.57 -9.76
C VAL A 106 -0.23 5.93 -10.59
N ASN A 107 0.45 4.91 -11.14
CA ASN A 107 1.45 5.11 -12.19
C ASN A 107 0.75 5.30 -13.54
N THR A 108 0.58 6.54 -14.00
CA THR A 108 -0.13 6.84 -15.26
C THR A 108 0.51 6.25 -16.51
N ASN A 109 1.81 5.89 -16.48
CA ASN A 109 2.48 5.28 -17.64
C ASN A 109 2.13 3.80 -17.84
N ALA A 110 1.47 3.17 -16.86
CA ALA A 110 1.03 1.77 -16.93
C ALA A 110 -0.42 1.60 -17.41
N PHE A 111 -1.12 2.71 -17.73
CA PHE A 111 -2.50 2.76 -18.20
C PHE A 111 -2.56 3.24 -19.65
#